data_AF-A6VP54-F1
#
_entry.id   AF-A6VP54-F1
#
_cell.length_a   1.000
_cell.length_b   1.000
_cell.length_c   1.000
_cell.angle_alpha   90.00
_cell.angle_beta   90.00
_cell.angle_gamma   90.00
#
_symmetry.space_group_name_H-M   'P 1'
#
loop_
_entity.id
_entity.type
_entity.pdbx_description
1 polymer ?
#
loop_
_entity_poly.entity_id
_entity_poly.type
_entity_poly.pdbx_seq_one_letter_code
_entity_poly.pdbx_strand_id
1 'polypeptide(L)' 'MQGLKEIRCKCCNKLLARTKNVQFLEIKCVRCKTINKY' A
#
# COMPACT_ATOMS: atom_id res chain seq x y z
N MET A 1 16.26 -7.81 -9.73
CA MET A 1 15.52 -7.17 -8.61
C MET A 1 14.05 -7.61 -8.59
N GLN A 2 13.78 -8.92 -8.56
CA GLN A 2 12.41 -9.46 -8.56
C GLN A 2 11.97 -9.76 -7.12
N GLY A 3 10.78 -9.30 -6.73
CA GLY A 3 10.13 -9.71 -5.47
C GLY A 3 9.41 -8.64 -4.65
N LEU A 4 9.34 -7.38 -5.08
CA LEU A 4 8.57 -6.35 -4.35
C LEU A 4 7.17 -6.20 -4.97
N LYS A 5 6.12 -6.47 -4.19
CA LYS A 5 4.73 -6.17 -4.52
C LYS A 5 4.44 -4.70 -4.25
N GLU A 6 3.80 -4.04 -5.20
CA GLU A 6 3.31 -2.67 -5.01
C GLU A 6 2.00 -2.68 -4.22
N ILE A 7 1.97 -1.90 -3.15
CA ILE A 7 0.77 -1.63 -2.36
C ILE A 7 0.28 -0.24 -2.74
N ARG A 8 -0.90 -0.16 -3.35
CA ARG A 8 -1.49 1.07 -3.89
C ARG A 8 -2.84 1.33 -3.28
N CYS A 9 -3.10 2.58 -2.91
CA CYS A 9 -4.35 2.99 -2.27
C CYS A 9 -5.59 2.53 -3.04
N LYS A 10 -6.53 1.88 -2.36
CA LYS A 10 -7.79 1.37 -2.94
C LYS A 10 -8.73 2.49 -3.44
N CYS A 11 -8.54 3.73 -2.96
CA CYS A 11 -9.36 4.88 -3.36
C CYS A 11 -8.74 5.67 -4.53
N CYS A 12 -7.49 6.12 -4.41
CA CYS A 12 -6.88 7.03 -5.40
C CYS A 12 -5.72 6.42 -6.20
N ASN A 13 -5.51 5.10 -6.09
CA ASN A 13 -4.44 4.32 -6.73
C ASN A 13 -3.00 4.82 -6.50
N LYS A 14 -2.79 5.71 -5.53
CA LYS A 14 -1.46 6.23 -5.19
C LYS A 14 -0.61 5.09 -4.65
N LEU A 15 0.63 4.96 -5.12
CA LEU A 15 1.62 4.07 -4.51
C LEU A 15 1.85 4.46 -3.04
N LEU A 16 1.64 3.50 -2.14
CA LEU A 16 1.81 3.64 -0.70
C LEU A 16 3.09 2.97 -0.21
N ALA A 17 3.38 1.76 -0.69
CA ALA A 17 4.57 1.02 -0.30
C ALA A 17 4.97 -0.02 -1.36
N ARG A 18 6.21 -0.52 -1.27
CA ARG A 18 6.70 -1.70 -1.99
C ARG A 18 7.18 -2.71 -0.96
N THR A 19 6.63 -3.92 -0.93
CA THR A 19 6.91 -4.90 0.14
C THR A 19 7.13 -6.30 -0.43
N LYS A 20 7.91 -7.15 0.24
CA LYS A 20 8.18 -8.53 -0.21
C LYS A 20 7.41 -9.57 0.60
N ASN A 21 7.31 -9.41 1.92
CA ASN A 21 6.65 -10.34 2.85
C ASN A 21 5.92 -9.59 3.96
N VAL A 22 4.68 -9.17 3.71
CA VAL A 22 3.84 -8.51 4.71
C VAL A 22 2.58 -9.34 4.88
N GLN A 23 2.33 -9.80 6.11
CA GLN A 23 1.11 -10.56 6.46
C GLN A 23 -0.06 -9.63 6.78
N PHE A 24 0.23 -8.46 7.36
CA PHE A 24 -0.76 -7.43 7.67
C PHE A 24 -0.13 -6.05 7.56
N LEU A 25 -0.77 -5.14 6.83
CA LEU A 25 -0.37 -3.75 6.71
C LEU A 25 -1.59 -2.84 6.74
N GLU A 26 -1.61 -1.94 7.71
CA GLU A 26 -2.54 -0.82 7.74
C GLU A 26 -1.80 0.48 7.46
N ILE A 27 -2.19 1.18 6.41
CA ILE A 27 -1.52 2.41 5.95
C ILE A 27 -2.52 3.46 5.50
N LYS A 28 -2.38 4.67 6.08
CA LYS A 28 -3.16 5.84 5.69
C LYS A 28 -2.59 6.47 4.43
N CYS A 29 -3.44 6.70 3.43
CA CYS A 29 -3.05 7.43 2.23
C CYS A 29 -2.97 8.93 2.52
N VAL A 30 -1.80 9.54 2.32
CA VAL A 30 -1.60 10.99 2.53
C VAL A 30 -2.42 11.86 1.57
N ARG A 31 -2.82 11.34 0.40
CA ARG A 31 -3.57 12.11 -0.61
C ARG A 31 -5.06 12.17 -0.30
N CYS A 32 -5.70 11.02 -0.13
CA CYS A 32 -7.17 10.92 0.04
C CYS A 32 -7.59 10.58 1.47
N LYS A 33 -6.64 10.44 2.40
CA LYS A 33 -6.84 10.12 3.82
C LYS A 33 -7.47 8.74 4.11
N THR A 34 -7.77 7.94 3.09
CA THR A 34 -8.26 6.55 3.23
C THR A 34 -7.27 5.68 3.99
N ILE A 35 -7.76 4.92 4.96
CA ILE A 35 -7.00 3.87 5.65
C ILE A 35 -7.10 2.59 4.82
N ASN A 36 -5.96 2.07 4.36
CA ASN A 36 -5.91 0.89 3.51
C ASN A 36 -5.34 -0.28 4.32
N LYS A 37 -6.05 -1.41 4.30
CA LYS A 37 -5.66 -2.66 4.97
C LYS A 37 -5.33 -3.71 3.90
N TYR A 38 -4.14 -4.31 3.98
CA TYR A 38 -3.62 -5.38 3.11
C TYR A 38 -3.11 -6.53 3.94
#